data_AF-A0A946EB99-F1
#
_entry.id   AF-A0A946EB99-F1
#
_cell.length_a   1.000
_cell.length_b   1.000
_cell.length_c   1.000
_cell.angle_alpha   90.00
_cell.angle_beta   90.00
_cell.angle_gamma   90.00
#
_symmetry.space_group_name_H-M   'P 1'
#
loop_
_entity.id
_entity.type
_entity.pdbx_description
1 polymer ?
#
loop_
_entity_poly.entity_id
_entity_poly.type
_entity_poly.pdbx_seq_one_letter_code
_entity_poly.pdbx_strand_id
1 'polypeptide(L)'
;MNKIGKKKSFFEVSTIFFMVIFSFSTAIADTQQYRFDVHIRGIKAGVLRYALNSQGEKYSIHGILESTGLVGILVRYKFDAQALGNRFGNTYQPEYYSEVSDTGRRKSEK
;
A
#
# COMPACT_ATOMS: atom_id res chain seq x y z
N MET A 1 -53.85 45.83 10.17
CA MET A 1 -52.67 46.68 10.43
C MET A 1 -51.69 45.88 11.28
N ASN A 2 -50.40 45.86 10.88
CA ASN A 2 -49.20 45.25 11.53
C ASN A 2 -49.09 43.71 11.55
N LYS A 3 -48.35 43.09 10.62
CA LYS A 3 -46.86 42.92 10.51
C LYS A 3 -46.29 41.95 11.57
N ILE A 4 -45.92 40.72 11.17
CA ILE A 4 -44.53 40.24 10.92
C ILE A 4 -43.71 40.15 12.23
N GLY A 5 -43.11 39.02 12.64
CA GLY A 5 -42.77 37.86 11.86
C GLY A 5 -42.21 36.67 12.65
N LYS A 6 -42.10 35.56 11.91
CA LYS A 6 -41.48 34.30 12.31
C LYS A 6 -40.02 34.51 12.74
N LYS A 7 -39.69 34.29 14.01
CA LYS A 7 -38.32 34.00 14.46
C LYS A 7 -38.12 32.49 14.57
N LYS A 8 -37.94 31.80 13.44
CA LYS A 8 -37.51 30.38 13.38
C LYS A 8 -36.45 30.19 12.30
N SER A 9 -35.40 31.00 12.30
CA SER A 9 -34.38 30.93 11.22
C SER A 9 -32.94 31.15 11.68
N PHE A 10 -32.68 31.43 12.97
CA PHE A 10 -31.30 31.71 13.40
C PHE A 10 -30.60 30.51 14.07
N PHE A 11 -31.35 29.52 14.57
CA PHE A 11 -30.79 28.37 15.26
C PHE A 11 -30.45 27.20 14.32
N GLU A 12 -31.19 27.04 13.22
CA GLU A 12 -31.00 25.93 12.26
C GLU A 12 -29.77 26.12 11.35
N VAL A 13 -29.40 27.36 11.05
CA VAL A 13 -28.24 27.67 10.19
C VAL A 13 -26.92 27.33 10.90
N SER A 14 -26.87 27.43 12.23
CA SER A 14 -25.69 27.10 13.04
C SER A 14 -25.39 25.60 13.05
N THR A 15 -26.41 24.74 12.97
CA THR A 15 -26.24 23.28 12.99
C THR A 15 -25.70 22.75 11.66
N ILE A 16 -26.11 23.37 10.55
CA ILE A 16 -25.61 22.98 9.21
C ILE A 16 -24.14 23.37 9.04
N PHE A 17 -23.71 24.52 9.59
CA PHE A 17 -22.31 24.95 9.52
C PHE A 17 -21.36 24.03 10.33
N PHE A 18 -21.83 23.44 11.43
CA PHE A 18 -21.04 22.50 12.23
C PHE A 18 -20.94 21.10 11.58
N MET A 19 -21.91 20.72 10.75
CA MET A 19 -21.93 19.41 10.05
C MET A 19 -21.04 19.39 8.80
N VAL A 20 -20.77 20.55 8.17
CA VAL A 20 -19.89 20.66 7.00
C VAL A 20 -18.40 20.49 7.36
N ILE A 21 -18.03 20.61 8.65
CA ILE A 21 -16.66 20.41 9.14
C ILE A 21 -16.42 18.93 9.51
N PHE A 22 -17.34 18.01 9.17
CA PHE A 22 -17.14 16.57 9.36
C PHE A 22 -16.13 16.01 8.34
N SER A 23 -14.86 16.28 8.62
CA SER A 23 -13.80 15.29 8.57
C SER A 23 -13.52 14.64 7.22
N PHE A 24 -12.99 15.43 6.28
CA PHE A 24 -12.05 14.87 5.30
C PHE A 24 -10.73 14.54 6.04
N SER A 25 -10.70 13.42 6.76
CA SER A 25 -9.44 12.85 7.23
C SER A 25 -8.67 12.39 6.01
N THR A 26 -7.74 13.22 5.53
CA THR A 26 -6.75 12.79 4.55
C THR A 26 -5.92 11.70 5.20
N ALA A 27 -6.12 10.45 4.75
CA ALA A 27 -5.28 9.35 5.19
C ALA A 27 -3.83 9.69 4.83
N ILE A 28 -2.97 9.77 5.84
CA ILE A 28 -1.54 9.97 5.65
C ILE A 28 -1.00 8.69 5.03
N ALA A 29 -0.29 8.81 3.91
CA ALA A 29 0.41 7.69 3.33
C ALA A 29 1.61 7.34 4.22
N ASP A 30 1.63 6.13 4.77
CA ASP A 30 2.77 5.58 5.49
C ASP A 30 3.55 4.63 4.56
N THR A 31 4.86 4.82 4.46
CA THR A 31 5.74 3.97 3.65
C THR A 31 6.75 3.28 4.54
N GLN A 32 6.66 1.95 4.58
CA GLN A 32 7.53 1.11 5.37
C GLN A 32 8.44 0.32 4.44
N GLN A 33 9.73 0.31 4.74
CA GLN A 33 10.73 -0.43 3.97
C GLN A 33 11.29 -1.56 4.80
N TYR A 34 11.42 -2.72 4.17
CA TYR A 34 11.90 -3.92 4.81
C TYR A 34 13.00 -4.58 3.99
N ARG A 35 13.92 -5.24 4.70
CA ARG A 35 15.02 -6.01 4.12
C ARG A 35 15.26 -7.26 4.94
N PHE A 36 15.27 -8.40 4.27
CA PHE A 36 15.47 -9.71 4.87
C PHE A 36 16.52 -10.52 4.12
N ASP A 37 17.40 -11.19 4.86
CA ASP A 37 18.32 -12.16 4.29
C ASP A 37 17.61 -13.50 4.12
N VAL A 38 17.61 -14.03 2.89
CA VAL A 38 16.97 -15.30 2.57
C VAL A 38 18.00 -16.41 2.70
N HIS A 39 17.73 -17.35 3.61
CA HIS A 39 18.61 -18.48 3.89
C HIS A 39 18.00 -19.80 3.38
N ILE A 40 18.82 -20.61 2.72
CA ILE A 40 18.49 -21.98 2.30
C ILE A 40 19.45 -22.91 3.01
N ARG A 41 18.93 -23.80 3.87
CA ARG A 41 19.74 -24.74 4.66
C ARG A 41 20.88 -24.05 5.44
N GLY A 42 20.61 -22.88 6.01
CA GLY A 42 21.58 -22.09 6.77
C GLY A 42 22.55 -21.25 5.94
N ILE A 43 22.52 -21.37 4.62
CA ILE A 43 23.38 -20.58 3.71
C ILE A 43 22.58 -19.37 3.21
N LYS A 44 23.13 -18.16 3.33
CA LYS A 44 22.54 -16.96 2.74
C LYS A 44 22.52 -17.08 1.22
N ALA A 45 21.33 -17.24 0.66
CA ALA A 45 21.10 -17.42 -0.77
C ALA A 45 20.80 -16.09 -1.47
N GLY A 46 20.20 -15.14 -0.76
CA GLY A 46 19.72 -13.91 -1.36
C GLY A 46 19.24 -12.88 -0.36
N VAL A 47 18.62 -11.84 -0.89
CA VAL A 47 17.99 -10.77 -0.11
C VAL A 47 16.62 -10.48 -0.70
N LEU A 48 15.62 -10.42 0.17
CA LEU A 48 14.32 -9.83 -0.11
C LEU A 48 14.31 -8.38 0.39
N ARG A 49 13.89 -7.46 -0.47
CA ARG A 49 13.55 -6.08 -0.10
C ARG A 49 12.13 -5.82 -0.51
N TYR A 50 11.34 -5.16 0.32
CA TYR A 50 10.06 -4.65 -0.13
C TYR A 50 9.71 -3.32 0.53
N ALA A 51 8.93 -2.52 -0.18
CA ALA A 51 8.31 -1.31 0.33
C ALA A 51 6.79 -1.51 0.36
N LEU A 52 6.17 -1.24 1.50
CA LEU A 52 4.72 -1.22 1.67
C LEU A 52 4.28 0.23 1.88
N ASN A 53 3.47 0.75 0.98
CA ASN A 53 2.76 2.00 1.16
C ASN A 53 1.32 1.71 1.58
N SER A 54 0.87 2.28 2.69
CA SER A 54 -0.50 2.17 3.17
C SER A 54 -1.12 3.55 3.30
N GLN A 55 -2.28 3.76 2.69
CA GLN A 55 -3.04 5.00 2.77
C GLN A 55 -4.53 4.69 3.02
N GLY A 56 -4.93 4.71 4.29
CA GLY A 56 -6.28 4.32 4.69
C GLY A 56 -6.52 2.84 4.35
N GLU A 57 -7.54 2.57 3.54
CA GLU A 57 -7.84 1.22 3.03
C GLU A 57 -7.01 0.86 1.80
N LYS A 58 -6.28 1.79 1.19
CA LYS A 58 -5.45 1.48 0.02
C LYS A 58 -4.07 1.00 0.43
N TYR A 59 -3.52 0.09 -0.35
CA TYR A 59 -2.13 -0.31 -0.22
C TYR A 59 -1.45 -0.42 -1.59
N SER A 60 -0.14 -0.21 -1.60
CA SER A 60 0.73 -0.70 -2.66
C SER A 60 1.96 -1.35 -2.05
N ILE A 61 2.43 -2.41 -2.68
CA ILE A 61 3.63 -3.14 -2.28
C ILE A 61 4.50 -3.35 -3.50
N HIS A 62 5.80 -3.13 -3.35
CA HIS A 62 6.81 -3.45 -4.35
C HIS A 62 7.94 -4.23 -3.69
N GLY A 63 8.21 -5.43 -4.19
CA GLY A 63 9.18 -6.36 -3.64
C GLY A 63 10.19 -6.82 -4.69
N ILE A 64 11.46 -6.90 -4.29
CA ILE A 64 12.56 -7.46 -5.08
C ILE A 64 13.24 -8.56 -4.25
N LEU A 65 13.24 -9.77 -4.77
CA LEU A 65 14.03 -10.90 -4.28
C LEU A 65 15.15 -11.19 -5.26
N GLU A 66 16.38 -11.21 -4.80
CA GLU A 66 17.52 -11.55 -5.66
C GLU A 66 18.55 -12.42 -4.95
N SER A 67 19.18 -13.31 -5.71
CA SER A 67 20.36 -14.07 -5.29
C SER A 67 21.55 -13.13 -5.05
N THR A 68 22.33 -13.36 -4.00
CA THR A 68 23.49 -12.51 -3.67
C THR A 68 24.73 -13.33 -3.30
N GLY A 69 25.90 -12.68 -3.21
CA GLY A 69 27.14 -13.31 -2.78
C GLY A 69 27.56 -14.49 -3.69
N LEU A 70 28.18 -15.51 -3.09
CA LEU A 70 28.65 -16.70 -3.81
C LEU A 70 27.50 -17.48 -4.47
N VAL A 71 26.32 -17.52 -3.83
CA VAL A 71 25.15 -18.18 -4.41
C VAL A 71 24.72 -17.47 -5.70
N GLY A 72 24.71 -16.13 -5.72
CA GLY A 72 24.36 -15.36 -6.92
C GLY A 72 25.35 -15.50 -8.10
N ILE A 73 26.59 -15.91 -7.83
CA ILE A 73 27.56 -16.24 -8.90
C ILE A 73 27.18 -17.57 -9.55
N LEU A 74 26.81 -18.57 -8.73
CA LEU A 74 26.50 -19.93 -9.19
C LEU A 74 25.09 -20.03 -9.80
N VAL A 75 24.12 -19.36 -9.18
CA VAL A 75 22.71 -19.40 -9.52
C VAL A 75 22.14 -18.00 -9.46
N ARG A 76 22.02 -17.38 -10.64
CA ARG A 76 21.38 -16.06 -10.78
C ARG A 76 19.88 -16.20 -10.67
N TYR A 77 19.28 -15.44 -9.78
CA TYR A 77 17.83 -15.32 -9.67
C TYR A 77 17.46 -13.89 -9.28
N LYS A 78 16.47 -13.31 -9.96
CA LYS A 78 15.83 -12.06 -9.60
C LYS A 78 14.32 -12.19 -9.81
N PHE A 79 13.56 -11.74 -8.84
CA PHE A 79 12.11 -11.65 -8.88
C PHE A 79 11.71 -10.26 -8.42
N ASP A 80 11.01 -9.55 -9.29
CA ASP A 80 10.56 -8.18 -9.10
C ASP A 80 9.03 -8.19 -9.21
N ALA A 81 8.32 -7.85 -8.15
CA ALA A 81 6.86 -7.97 -8.12
C ALA A 81 6.22 -6.78 -7.41
N GLN A 82 5.10 -6.34 -7.96
CA GLN A 82 4.31 -5.25 -7.40
C GLN A 82 2.84 -5.63 -7.34
N ALA A 83 2.17 -5.17 -6.29
CA ALA A 83 0.73 -5.31 -6.15
C ALA A 83 0.15 -4.03 -5.54
N LEU A 84 -1.07 -3.68 -5.93
CA LEU A 84 -1.83 -2.61 -5.30
C LEU A 84 -3.31 -2.97 -5.26
N GLY A 85 -4.02 -2.36 -4.33
CA GLY A 85 -5.45 -2.57 -4.17
C GLY A 85 -5.93 -2.07 -2.82
N ASN A 86 -6.98 -2.70 -2.31
CA ASN A 86 -7.60 -2.33 -1.04
C ASN A 86 -7.32 -3.38 0.03
N ARG A 87 -7.34 -2.94 1.28
CA ARG A 87 -7.12 -3.72 2.49
C ARG A 87 -8.28 -3.44 3.43
N PHE A 88 -8.98 -4.51 3.81
CA PHE A 88 -10.06 -4.49 4.78
C PHE A 88 -9.62 -5.27 6.02
N GLY A 89 -9.18 -4.56 7.06
CA GLY A 89 -8.60 -5.20 8.25
C GLY A 89 -7.31 -5.96 7.91
N ASN A 90 -7.31 -7.29 8.04
CA ASN A 90 -6.16 -8.14 7.64
C ASN A 90 -6.32 -8.81 6.27
N THR A 91 -7.42 -8.52 5.57
CA THR A 91 -7.67 -9.07 4.24
C THR A 91 -7.17 -8.10 3.17
N TYR A 92 -6.31 -8.59 2.28
CA TYR A 92 -5.82 -7.83 1.13
C TYR A 92 -6.58 -8.26 -0.13
N GLN A 93 -7.16 -7.30 -0.84
CA GLN A 93 -7.84 -7.49 -2.11
C GLN A 93 -7.04 -6.77 -3.22
N PRO A 94 -6.14 -7.47 -3.93
CA PRO A 94 -5.36 -6.88 -5.00
C PRO A 94 -6.26 -6.55 -6.19
N GLU A 95 -6.12 -5.34 -6.71
CA GLU A 95 -6.73 -4.90 -7.96
C GLU A 95 -5.77 -5.01 -9.14
N TYR A 96 -4.48 -4.90 -8.84
CA TYR A 96 -3.42 -5.03 -9.82
C TYR A 96 -2.26 -5.84 -9.25
N TYR A 97 -1.68 -6.65 -10.12
CA TYR A 97 -0.49 -7.45 -9.88
C TYR A 97 0.38 -7.42 -11.12
N SER A 98 1.69 -7.33 -10.93
CA SER A 98 2.66 -7.66 -11.97
C SER A 98 3.91 -8.26 -11.37
N GLU A 99 4.52 -9.20 -12.10
CA GLU A 99 5.78 -9.83 -11.75
C GLU A 99 6.70 -9.95 -12.95
N VAL A 100 8.00 -9.76 -12.71
CA VAL A 100 9.09 -10.11 -13.62
C VAL A 100 10.01 -11.09 -12.89
N SER A 101 10.16 -12.28 -13.44
CA SER A 101 11.06 -13.31 -12.94
C SER A 101 12.19 -13.56 -13.94
N ASP A 102 13.43 -13.46 -13.48
CA ASP A 102 14.64 -13.79 -14.23
C ASP A 102 15.44 -14.85 -13.47
N THR A 103 15.50 -16.05 -14.03
CA THR A 103 16.20 -17.21 -13.45
C THR A 103 17.64 -17.35 -13.99
N GLY A 104 18.13 -16.36 -14.74
CA GLY A 104 19.36 -16.44 -15.52
C GLY A 104 19.27 -17.35 -16.76
N ARG A 105 18.30 -18.27 -16.81
CA ARG A 105 18.01 -19.14 -17.97
C ARG A 105 16.76 -18.72 -18.72
N ARG A 106 15.76 -18.24 -18.00
CA ARG A 106 14.46 -17.82 -18.54
C ARG A 106 14.00 -16.55 -17.85
N LYS A 107 13.39 -15.67 -18.65
CA LYS A 107 12.63 -14.52 -18.18
C LYS A 107 11.13 -14.77 -18.37
N SER A 108 10.34 -14.31 -17.42
CA SER A 108 8.87 -14.40 -17.44
C SER A 108 8.30 -13.10 -16.90
N GLU A 109 7.21 -12.66 -17.49
CA GLU A 109 6.47 -11.46 -17.09
C GLU A 109 4.99 -11.83 -16.98
N LYS A 110 4.31 -11.35 -15.93
CA LYS A 110 2.87 -11.47 -15.75
C LYS A 110 2.28 -10.22 -15.09
#